data_AF-A0A840QEW6-F1
#
_entry.id   AF-A0A840QEW6-F1
#
_cell.length_a   1.000
_cell.length_b   1.000
_cell.length_c   1.000
_cell.angle_alpha   90.00
_cell.angle_beta   90.00
_cell.angle_gamma   90.00
#
_symmetry.space_group_name_H-M   'P 1'
#
loop_
_entity.id
_entity.type
_entity.pdbx_description
1 polymer ?
#
loop_
_entity_poly.entity_id
_entity_poly.type
_entity_poly.pdbx_seq_one_letter_code
_entity_poly.pdbx_strand_id
1 'polypeptide(L)' 'MGLWWPGKHGNHGGNIQVITAPDGWPLWTSEVRPGREHDTTALRRHTEVLPALAA' A
#
# COMPACT_ATOMS: atom_id res chain seq x y z
N MET A 1 -9.85 -13.58 -5.93
CA MET A 1 -11.28 -13.30 -6.21
C MET A 1 -11.72 -12.26 -5.20
N GLY A 2 -12.30 -11.13 -5.64
CA GLY A 2 -12.61 -9.95 -4.82
C GLY A 2 -11.95 -8.69 -5.41
N LEU A 3 -12.46 -8.10 -6.51
CA LEU A 3 -13.61 -7.19 -6.61
C LEU A 3 -13.36 -5.76 -6.08
N TRP A 4 -12.29 -5.11 -6.57
CA TRP A 4 -12.31 -3.67 -6.88
C TRP A 4 -11.77 -3.48 -8.30
N TRP A 5 -12.59 -3.90 -9.27
CA TRP A 5 -12.38 -3.66 -10.69
C TRP A 5 -13.56 -2.85 -11.22
N PRO A 6 -13.49 -1.50 -11.24
CA PRO A 6 -14.42 -0.73 -12.06
C PRO A 6 -13.92 -0.89 -13.50
N GLY A 7 -14.44 -1.88 -14.22
CA GLY A 7 -14.05 -2.24 -15.59
C GLY A 7 -14.26 -1.17 -16.67
N LYS A 8 -14.37 0.11 -16.28
CA LYS A 8 -14.39 1.30 -17.11
C LYS A 8 -12.99 1.81 -17.48
N HIS A 9 -11.96 1.43 -16.72
CA HIS A 9 -10.57 1.77 -17.01
C HIS A 9 -9.81 0.49 -17.40
N GLY A 10 -9.21 0.47 -18.60
CA GLY A 10 -8.51 -0.70 -19.14
C GLY A 10 -7.23 -1.09 -18.40
N ASN A 11 -6.88 -0.37 -17.32
CA ASN A 11 -5.70 -0.62 -16.51
C ASN A 11 -6.01 -0.43 -15.02
N HIS A 12 -5.31 -1.15 -14.15
CA HIS A 12 -5.36 -0.91 -12.71
C HIS A 12 -4.90 0.52 -12.39
N GLY A 13 -5.52 1.16 -11.39
CA GLY A 13 -5.08 2.46 -10.87
C GLY A 13 -3.72 2.39 -10.15
N GLY A 14 -3.33 3.46 -9.47
CA GLY A 14 -2.17 3.45 -8.57
C GLY A 14 -2.53 2.85 -7.21
N ASN A 15 -1.59 2.14 -6.58
CA ASN A 15 -1.66 1.66 -5.20
C ASN A 15 -0.67 2.46 -4.33
N ILE A 16 -1.17 3.08 -3.27
CA ILE A 16 -0.36 3.72 -2.22
C ILE A 16 -0.55 2.90 -0.95
N GLN A 17 0.55 2.54 -0.28
CA GLN A 17 0.48 1.92 1.05
C GLN A 17 0.63 3.00 2.09
N VAL A 18 -0.11 2.83 3.18
CA VAL A 18 -0.09 3.73 4.31
C VAL A 18 0.09 2.89 5.56
N ILE A 19 0.92 3.37 6.48
CA ILE A 19 1.02 2.84 7.83
C ILE A 19 0.58 3.92 8.80
N THR A 20 -0.30 3.54 9.71
CA THR A 20 -0.87 4.42 10.72
C THR A 20 -0.62 3.87 12.10
N ALA A 21 -0.43 4.76 13.06
CA ALA A 21 -0.51 4.42 14.48
C ALA A 21 -1.93 3.96 14.85
N PRO A 22 -2.12 3.30 16.01
CA PRO A 22 -3.44 2.81 16.44
C PRO A 22 -4.51 3.90 16.57
N ASP A 23 -4.10 5.15 16.80
CA ASP A 23 -4.99 6.34 16.86
C ASP A 23 -5.36 6.89 15.46
N GLY A 24 -4.82 6.30 14.39
CA GLY A 24 -5.04 6.71 13.01
C GLY A 24 -4.02 7.72 12.48
N TRP A 25 -3.03 8.14 13.27
CA TRP A 25 -2.00 9.08 12.80
C TRP A 25 -1.11 8.44 11.72
N PRO A 26 -0.91 9.07 10.55
CA PRO A 26 -0.07 8.50 9.50
C PRO A 26 1.42 8.57 9.87
N LEU A 27 2.08 7.41 9.88
CA LEU A 27 3.50 7.27 10.16
C LEU A 27 4.34 7.23 8.88
N TRP A 28 3.78 6.66 7.80
CA TRP A 28 4.50 6.51 6.54
C TRP A 28 3.55 6.28 5.36
N THR A 29 3.98 6.69 4.16
CA THR A 29 3.32 6.43 2.89
C THR A 29 4.32 6.00 1.82
N SER A 30 3.95 5.06 0.95
CA SER A 30 4.75 4.72 -0.24
C SER A 30 4.57 5.72 -1.38
N GLU A 31 5.49 5.71 -2.34
CA GLU A 31 5.21 6.25 -3.69
C GLU A 31 4.10 5.45 -4.39
N VAL A 32 3.56 6.00 -5.49
CA VAL A 32 2.53 5.33 -6.31
C VAL A 32 3.10 4.05 -6.91
N ARG A 33 2.45 2.91 -6.65
CA ARG A 33 2.83 1.61 -7.18
C ARG A 33 1.76 1.02 -8.10
N PRO A 34 2.06 -0.05 -8.87
CA PRO A 34 1.06 -0.68 -9.73
C PRO A 34 -0.16 -1.15 -8.94
N GLY A 35 -1.37 -0.80 -9.39
CA GLY A 35 -2.61 -1.10 -8.67
C GLY A 35 -2.93 -2.58 -8.46
N ARG A 36 -2.28 -3.48 -9.21
CA ARG A 36 -2.43 -4.93 -9.02
C ARG A 36 -1.45 -5.51 -7.99
N GLU A 37 -0.43 -4.75 -7.59
CA GLU A 37 0.59 -5.24 -6.68
C GLU A 37 -0.03 -5.54 -5.30
N HIS A 38 0.16 -6.77 -4.84
CA HIS A 38 -0.27 -7.19 -3.51
C HIS A 38 0.53 -6.47 -2.42
N ASP A 39 -0.15 -6.12 -1.32
CA ASP A 39 0.41 -5.36 -0.21
C ASP A 39 1.66 -6.02 0.39
N THR A 40 1.74 -7.36 0.44
CA THR A 40 2.94 -8.04 0.93
C THR A 40 4.13 -7.91 -0.02
N THR A 41 3.90 -7.92 -1.33
CA THR A 41 4.96 -7.72 -2.34
C THR A 41 5.48 -6.29 -2.26
N ALA A 42 4.55 -5.35 -2.16
CA ALA A 42 4.80 -3.95 -1.92
C ALA A 42 5.62 -3.68 -0.66
N LEU A 43 5.18 -4.21 0.49
CA LEU A 43 5.83 -4.00 1.78
C LEU A 43 7.25 -4.57 1.80
N ARG A 44 7.50 -5.70 1.13
CA ARG A 44 8.84 -6.30 1.01
C ARG A 44 9.86 -5.40 0.29
N ARG A 45 9.40 -4.41 -0.48
CA ARG A 45 10.28 -3.41 -1.12
C ARG A 45 10.70 -2.28 -0.17
N HIS A 46 10.06 -2.18 0.99
CA HIS A 46 10.25 -1.12 1.97
C HIS A 46 10.73 -1.72 3.31
N THR A 47 11.98 -2.18 3.36
CA THR A 47 12.54 -2.82 4.56
C THR A 47 12.69 -1.87 5.74
N GLU A 48 12.78 -0.57 5.48
CA GLU A 48 12.82 0.54 6.45
C GLU A 48 11.54 0.68 7.27
N VAL A 49 10.43 0.11 6.78
CA VAL A 49 9.10 0.24 7.39
C VAL A 49 8.93 -0.64 8.63
N LEU A 50 9.53 -1.84 8.67
CA LEU A 50 9.39 -2.74 9.82
C LEU A 50 9.96 -2.14 11.11
N PRO A 51 11.16 -1.50 11.11
CA PRO A 51 11.63 -0.74 12.26
C PRO A 51 10.72 0.41 12.68
N ALA A 52 10.05 1.08 11.73
CA ALA A 52 9.16 2.21 12.03
C ALA A 52 7.89 1.81 12.80
N LEU A 53 7.51 0.53 12.79
CA LEU A 53 6.40 -0.02 13.57
C LEU A 53 6.79 -0.37 15.03
N ALA A 54 8.09 -0.36 15.34
CA ALA A 54 8.63 -0.76 16.64
C ALA A 54 9.00 0.43 17.55
N ALA A 55 8.79 1.66 17.07
CA ALA A 55 9.00 2.91 17.81
C ALA A 55 7.70 3.34 18.52
#